data_AF-A0A7V2W697-F1
#
_entry.id   AF-A0A7V2W697-F1
#
_cell.length_a   1.000
_cell.length_b   1.000
_cell.length_c   1.000
_cell.angle_alpha   90.00
_cell.angle_beta   90.00
_cell.angle_gamma   90.00
#
_symmetry.space_group_name_H-M   'P 1'
#
loop_
_entity.id
_entity.type
_entity.pdbx_description
1 polymer ?
#
loop_
_entity_poly.entity_id
_entity_poly.type
_entity_poly.pdbx_seq_one_letter_code
_entity_poly.pdbx_strand_id
1 'polypeptide(L)' 'MENNKFLEKYFAEEDRKKQLSLLKNYMLSLSPEALKKFMLEPLDFLEKALKSTEVSDERKKKIFEHLDEMIFLLRGKVAA' A
#
# COMPACT_ATOMS: atom_id res chain seq x y z
N MET A 1 -3.70 -7.52 -16.73
CA MET A 1 -3.76 -6.30 -17.58
C MET A 1 -4.55 -5.16 -16.93
N GLU A 2 -5.55 -5.39 -16.07
CA GLU A 2 -6.33 -4.29 -15.44
C GLU A 2 -5.62 -3.56 -14.29
N ASN A 3 -4.72 -4.25 -13.58
CA ASN A 3 -4.00 -3.68 -12.43
C ASN A 3 -3.10 -2.49 -12.83
N ASN A 4 -2.45 -2.56 -13.99
CA ASN A 4 -1.58 -1.48 -14.49
C ASN A 4 -2.35 -0.19 -14.80
N LYS A 5 -3.57 -0.29 -15.36
CA LYS A 5 -4.39 0.90 -15.69
C LYS A 5 -4.92 1.63 -14.44
N PHE A 6 -5.16 0.91 -13.35
CA PHE A 6 -5.50 1.52 -12.06
C PHE A 6 -4.29 2.25 -11.49
N LEU A 7 -3.14 1.58 -11.40
CA LEU A 7 -1.93 2.15 -10.80
C LEU A 7 -1.46 3.42 -11.54
N GLU A 8 -1.50 3.42 -12.87
CA GLU A 8 -1.20 4.61 -13.68
C GLU A 8 -2.10 5.80 -13.32
N LYS A 9 -3.41 5.57 -13.19
CA LYS A 9 -4.36 6.63 -12.80
C LYS A 9 -4.21 7.06 -11.34
N TYR A 10 -3.88 6.12 -10.44
CA TYR A 10 -3.70 6.39 -9.02
C TYR A 10 -2.46 7.25 -8.74
N PHE A 11 -1.34 6.96 -9.41
CA PHE A 11 -0.10 7.70 -9.24
C PHE A 11 -0.05 9.01 -10.04
N ALA A 12 -0.82 9.13 -11.12
CA ALA A 12 -0.96 10.39 -11.87
C ALA A 12 -1.92 11.40 -11.22
N GLU A 13 -2.68 11.01 -10.20
CA GLU A 13 -3.62 11.89 -9.50
C GLU A 13 -2.91 12.68 -8.38
N GLU A 14 -2.90 14.00 -8.51
CA GLU A 14 -2.26 14.92 -7.55
C GLU A 14 -3.20 15.29 -6.38
N ASP A 15 -4.53 15.20 -6.57
CA ASP A 15 -5.48 15.44 -5.50
C ASP A 15 -5.60 14.23 -4.57
N ARG A 16 -5.16 14.40 -3.33
CA ARG A 16 -5.16 13.35 -2.30
C ARG A 16 -6.55 12.74 -2.05
N LYS A 17 -7.64 13.52 -2.10
CA LYS A 17 -9.00 12.99 -1.87
C LYS A 17 -9.44 12.13 -3.05
N LYS A 18 -9.17 12.56 -4.28
CA LYS A 18 -9.46 11.77 -5.50
C LYS A 18 -8.62 10.50 -5.54
N GLN A 19 -7.33 10.60 -5.22
CA GLN A 19 -6.43 9.46 -5.13
C GLN A 19 -6.95 8.40 -4.13
N LEU A 20 -7.37 8.81 -2.93
CA LEU A 20 -7.98 7.92 -1.93
C LEU A 20 -9.32 7.33 -2.41
N SER A 21 -10.12 8.09 -3.17
CA SER A 21 -11.36 7.59 -3.76
C SER A 21 -11.10 6.55 -4.85
N LEU A 22 -10.10 6.75 -5.69
CA LEU A 22 -9.68 5.78 -6.71
C LEU A 22 -9.23 4.46 -6.06
N LEU A 23 -8.40 4.54 -5.01
CA LEU A 23 -7.97 3.37 -4.24
C LEU A 23 -9.16 2.62 -3.62
N LYS A 24 -10.08 3.35 -2.96
CA LYS A 24 -11.27 2.74 -2.37
C LYS A 24 -12.11 2.01 -3.42
N ASN A 25 -12.40 2.66 -4.55
CA ASN A 25 -13.23 2.08 -5.61
C ASN A 25 -12.55 0.85 -6.23
N TYR A 26 -11.24 0.92 -6.42
CA TYR A 26 -10.46 -0.22 -6.89
C TYR A 26 -10.53 -1.40 -5.91
N MET A 27 -10.27 -1.18 -4.63
CA MET A 27 -10.35 -2.22 -3.60
C MET A 27 -11.75 -2.88 -3.52
N LEU A 28 -12.82 -2.10 -3.69
CA LEU A 28 -14.20 -2.62 -3.71
C LEU A 28 -14.54 -3.41 -4.98
N SER A 29 -13.80 -3.20 -6.08
CA SER A 29 -13.97 -3.95 -7.32
C SER A 29 -13.27 -5.32 -7.32
N LEU A 30 -12.37 -5.55 -6.35
CA LEU A 30 -11.63 -6.80 -6.23
C LEU A 30 -12.47 -7.90 -5.58
N SER A 31 -12.22 -9.16 -5.98
CA SER A 31 -12.71 -10.31 -5.22
C SER A 31 -12.05 -10.36 -3.84
N PRO A 32 -12.64 -11.03 -2.85
CA PRO A 32 -12.04 -11.19 -1.52
C PRO A 32 -10.61 -11.76 -1.56
N GLU A 33 -10.31 -12.73 -2.43
CA GLU A 33 -8.94 -13.26 -2.55
C GLU A 33 -7.98 -12.26 -3.18
N ALA A 34 -8.43 -11.53 -4.21
CA ALA A 34 -7.60 -10.52 -4.87
C ALA A 34 -7.33 -9.32 -3.93
N LEU A 35 -8.32 -8.91 -3.14
CA LEU A 35 -8.16 -7.89 -2.10
C LEU A 35 -7.18 -8.34 -1.01
N LYS A 36 -7.31 -9.59 -0.54
CA LYS A 36 -6.38 -10.18 0.43
C LYS A 36 -4.96 -10.19 -0.12
N LYS A 37 -4.77 -10.59 -1.39
CA LYS A 37 -3.47 -10.56 -2.05
C LYS A 37 -2.91 -9.14 -2.17
N PHE A 38 -3.74 -8.19 -2.62
CA PHE A 38 -3.35 -6.78 -2.75
C PHE A 38 -2.92 -6.15 -1.42
N MET A 39 -3.59 -6.49 -0.31
CA MET A 39 -3.20 -6.01 1.03
C MET A 39 -1.93 -6.69 1.57
N LEU A 40 -1.71 -7.97 1.22
CA LEU A 40 -0.58 -8.75 1.73
C LEU A 40 0.69 -8.61 0.89
N GLU A 41 0.59 -8.29 -0.40
CA GLU A 41 1.73 -8.19 -1.31
C GLU A 41 2.78 -7.14 -0.87
N PRO A 42 2.39 -5.94 -0.38
CA PRO A 42 3.35 -5.02 0.22
C PRO A 42 4.02 -5.62 1.46
N LEU A 43 3.26 -6.28 2.34
CA LEU A 43 3.79 -6.87 3.58
C LEU A 43 4.76 -8.03 3.28
N ASP A 44 4.47 -8.84 2.28
CA ASP A 44 5.35 -9.94 1.83
C ASP A 44 6.63 -9.41 1.17
N PHE A 45 6.53 -8.33 0.38
CA PHE A 45 7.70 -7.62 -0.15
C PHE A 45 8.59 -7.08 0.98
N LEU A 46 7.96 -6.48 2.00
CA LEU A 46 8.65 -5.92 3.16
C LEU A 46 9.32 -7.01 3.99
N GLU A 47 8.63 -8.10 4.26
CA GLU A 47 9.18 -9.26 4.96
C GLU A 47 10.40 -9.83 4.22
N LYS A 48 10.34 -9.95 2.90
CA LYS A 48 11.46 -10.39 2.06
C LYS A 48 12.62 -9.39 2.06
N ALA A 49 12.34 -8.09 1.97
CA ALA A 49 13.36 -7.04 2.03
C ALA A 49 14.07 -7.02 3.39
N LEU A 50 13.33 -7.23 4.49
CA LEU A 50 13.89 -7.30 5.84
C LEU A 50 14.73 -8.55 6.07
N LYS A 51 14.33 -9.68 5.48
CA LYS A 51 15.08 -10.96 5.52
C LYS A 51 16.31 -10.95 4.62
N SER A 52 16.36 -10.08 3.61
CA SER A 52 17.57 -9.92 2.79
C SER A 52 18.65 -9.22 3.59
N THR A 53 19.80 -9.89 3.76
CA THR A 53 21.02 -9.37 4.39
C THR A 53 21.65 -8.21 3.63
N GLU A 54 21.17 -7.90 2.41
CA GLU A 54 21.68 -6.80 1.57
C GLU A 54 21.02 -5.44 1.86
N VAL A 55 19.98 -5.40 2.71
CA VAL A 55 19.32 -4.14 3.07
C VAL A 55 19.98 -3.57 4.32
N SER A 56 20.67 -2.45 4.17
CA SER A 56 21.28 -1.72 5.30
C SER A 56 20.23 -1.32 6.34
N ASP A 57 20.64 -1.25 7.61
CA ASP A 57 19.74 -0.90 8.72
C ASP A 57 19.05 0.45 8.52
N GLU A 58 19.70 1.39 7.84
CA GLU A 58 19.15 2.69 7.46
C GLU A 58 17.97 2.59 6.47
N ARG A 59 18.08 1.67 5.50
CA ARG A 59 16.98 1.37 4.56
C ARG A 59 15.84 0.65 5.26
N LYS A 60 16.14 -0.29 6.17
CA LYS A 60 15.13 -0.97 6.99
C LYS A 60 14.35 0.03 7.84
N LYS A 61 15.03 0.99 8.45
CA LYS A 61 14.39 2.04 9.26
C LYS A 61 13.40 2.89 8.45
N LYS A 62 13.79 3.37 7.28
CA LYS A 62 12.88 4.14 6.39
C LYS A 62 11.67 3.33 5.95
N ILE A 63 11.86 2.04 5.70
CA ILE A 63 10.80 1.11 5.38
C ILE A 63 9.80 0.96 6.54
N PHE A 64 10.29 0.80 7.77
CA PHE A 64 9.43 0.75 8.96
C PHE A 64 8.69 2.06 9.21
N GLU A 65 9.33 3.21 9.00
CA GLU A 65 8.69 4.52 9.13
C GLU A 65 7.51 4.66 8.13
N HIS A 66 7.70 4.24 6.87
CA HIS A 66 6.60 4.22 5.88
C HIS A 66 5.48 3.26 6.25
N LEU A 67 5.80 2.10 6.83
CA LEU A 67 4.80 1.14 7.31
C LEU A 67 3.98 1.73 8.47
N ASP A 68 4.63 2.34 9.45
CA ASP A 68 3.96 2.98 10.57
C ASP A 68 3.05 4.12 10.10
N GLU A 69 3.49 4.91 9.11
CA GLU A 69 2.63 5.93 8.49
C GLU A 69 1.43 5.32 7.77
N MET A 70 1.60 4.23 7.02
CA MET A 70 0.49 3.53 6.37
C MET A 70 -0.50 2.96 7.40
N ILE A 71 0.00 2.33 8.46
CA ILE A 71 -0.82 1.80 9.56
C ILE A 71 -1.52 2.94 10.30
N PHE A 72 -0.84 4.07 10.55
CA PHE A 72 -1.41 5.25 11.17
C PHE A 72 -2.55 5.84 10.32
N LEU A 73 -2.36 5.95 8.99
CA LEU A 73 -3.40 6.42 8.07
C LEU A 73 -4.61 5.46 8.02
N LEU A 74 -4.38 4.16 8.18
CA LEU A 74 -5.44 3.15 8.27
C LEU A 74 -6.18 3.20 9.63
N ARG A 75 -5.46 3.42 10.74
CA ARG A 75 -6.03 3.56 12.08
C ARG A 75 -6.75 4.89 12.30
N GLY A 76 -6.27 5.97 11.68
CA GLY A 76 -6.85 7.32 11.77
C GLY A 76 -8.24 7.47 11.15
N LYS A 77 -8.78 6.42 10.50
CA LYS A 77 -10.18 6.35 10.05
C LYS A 77 -11.13 5.59 10.98
N VAL A 78 -10.63 5.00 12.07
CA VAL A 78 -11.47 4.31 13.08
C VAL A 78 -11.96 5.27 14.17
N ALA A 79 -11.49 6.52 14.17
CA ALA A 79 -11.96 7.59 15.06
C ALA A 79 -12.59 8.74 14.24
N ALA A 80 -13.79 8.51 13.70
CA ALA A 80 -14.73 9.56 13.30
C ALA A 80 -16.15 8.97 13.32
#